data_AF-A0A812MV07-F1
#
_entry.id   AF-A0A812MV07-F1
#
_cell.length_a   1.000
_cell.length_b   1.000
_cell.length_c   1.000
_cell.angle_alpha   90.00
_cell.angle_beta   90.00
_cell.angle_gamma   90.00
#
_symmetry.space_group_name_H-M   'P 1'
#
loop_
_entity.id
_entity.type
_entity.pdbx_description
1 polymer ?
#
loop_
_entity_poly.entity_id
_entity_poly.type
_entity_poly.pdbx_seq_one_letter_code
_entity_poly.pdbx_strand_id
1 'polypeptide(L)'
;MTSLVGDPSEPDSPEEAALDVLHLVPKGRAAVLGAEEITYHGSIKPEAGVCWVSFPGKFKSGWDALVAERHGDSVACVFLCKASDGLGQHEKDPESEDGCCYCPRIYGERDFKTFGYLHNIKKERAKCTEKEIDMIYEKATAMNAAVIFVDDSPEVKRQKEKEAEQLYRDCGKTAAWGCRWYVVWLEHVEEAVQRKQRLKVVFFPNEVDKGFVPMKDLRTANLWDGVGCGGSQKCEIATLK
;
A
#
# COMPACT_ATOMS: atom_id res chain seq x y z
N MET A 1 53.07 -16.24 33.01
CA MET A 1 53.10 -15.91 31.58
C MET A 1 52.16 -16.86 30.88
N THR A 2 51.02 -16.34 30.48
CA THR A 2 49.90 -17.04 29.86
C THR A 2 50.20 -17.27 28.38
N SER A 3 50.01 -18.48 27.86
CA SER A 3 49.83 -18.70 26.43
C SER A 3 49.10 -20.03 26.21
N LEU A 4 47.81 -19.92 25.92
CA LEU A 4 47.03 -20.97 25.26
C LEU A 4 46.65 -20.38 23.89
N VAL A 5 47.01 -21.09 22.83
CA VAL A 5 46.69 -20.79 21.44
C VAL A 5 45.83 -21.93 20.91
N GLY A 6 44.76 -21.58 20.21
CA GLY A 6 43.71 -22.44 19.64
C GLY A 6 42.36 -21.83 20.02
N ASP A 7 41.47 -21.39 19.14
CA ASP A 7 41.12 -21.84 17.78
C ASP A 7 40.40 -20.69 17.03
N PRO A 8 40.23 -20.73 15.69
CA PRO A 8 39.58 -19.68 14.90
C PRO A 8 38.07 -19.92 14.87
N SER A 9 37.30 -19.08 15.54
CA SER A 9 35.84 -19.05 15.37
C SER A 9 35.43 -17.85 14.53
N GLU A 10 34.84 -18.19 13.39
CA GLU A 10 34.10 -17.35 12.44
C GLU A 10 33.07 -16.42 13.12
N PRO A 11 32.67 -15.33 12.46
CA PRO A 11 31.81 -14.31 13.07
C PRO A 11 30.40 -14.84 13.39
N ASP A 12 30.04 -14.76 14.66
CA ASP A 12 28.69 -14.97 15.14
C ASP A 12 27.78 -13.81 14.70
N SER A 13 26.67 -14.21 14.09
CA SER A 13 25.41 -13.48 13.84
C SER A 13 25.26 -12.65 12.55
N PRO A 14 24.12 -12.79 11.85
CA PRO A 14 23.72 -11.86 10.80
C PRO A 14 23.42 -10.50 11.43
N GLU A 15 24.14 -9.49 10.98
CA GLU A 15 23.85 -8.09 11.26
C GLU A 15 22.41 -7.80 10.80
N GLU A 16 21.49 -7.67 11.76
CA GLU A 16 20.11 -7.23 11.50
C GLU A 16 20.17 -5.95 10.68
N ALA A 17 19.53 -5.94 9.51
CA ALA A 17 19.47 -4.77 8.65
C ALA A 17 18.83 -3.61 9.44
N ALA A 18 19.65 -2.65 9.87
CA ALA A 18 19.18 -1.50 10.63
C ALA A 18 18.20 -0.69 9.77
N LEU A 19 16.92 -0.67 10.18
CA LEU A 19 15.89 0.19 9.61
C LEU A 19 16.26 1.64 9.91
N ASP A 20 16.72 2.38 8.89
CA ASP A 20 17.21 3.75 9.08
C ASP A 20 16.18 4.72 8.49
N VAL A 21 15.58 5.54 9.36
CA VAL A 21 14.40 6.36 9.06
C VAL A 21 14.83 7.72 8.52
N LEU A 22 14.32 8.15 7.35
CA LEU A 22 14.65 9.46 6.76
C LEU A 22 13.54 10.50 6.96
N HIS A 23 13.94 11.71 7.35
CA HIS A 23 13.07 12.88 7.43
C HIS A 23 12.83 13.50 6.06
N LEU A 24 11.61 13.37 5.52
CA LEU A 24 11.15 14.20 4.41
C LEU A 24 9.95 15.02 4.88
N VAL A 25 9.97 16.32 4.60
CA VAL A 25 8.83 17.22 4.78
C VAL A 25 8.38 17.66 3.39
N PRO A 26 7.51 16.89 2.70
CA PRO A 26 6.99 17.32 1.41
C PRO A 26 6.03 18.48 1.64
N LYS A 27 6.35 19.66 1.09
CA LYS A 27 5.38 20.74 0.91
C LYS A 27 4.54 20.41 -0.33
N GLY A 28 3.29 19.95 -0.17
CA GLY A 28 2.41 19.73 -1.34
C GLY A 28 1.16 18.88 -1.11
N ARG A 29 0.19 19.03 -2.02
CA ARG A 29 -1.15 18.40 -2.06
C ARG A 29 -1.11 16.86 -2.21
N ALA A 30 -2.23 16.24 -1.81
CA ALA A 30 -2.51 14.80 -1.95
C ALA A 30 -2.26 14.26 -3.37
N ALA A 31 -1.55 13.13 -3.50
CA ALA A 31 -1.30 12.48 -4.80
C ALA A 31 -2.55 11.86 -5.42
N VAL A 32 -3.59 11.62 -4.60
CA VAL A 32 -4.80 10.91 -5.01
C VAL A 32 -5.80 11.80 -5.78
N LEU A 33 -5.48 13.08 -6.03
CA LEU A 33 -6.39 14.02 -6.70
C LEU A 33 -5.67 14.81 -7.79
N GLY A 34 -5.35 14.16 -8.91
CA GLY A 34 -4.99 14.88 -10.14
C GLY A 34 -4.19 14.08 -11.17
N ALA A 35 -4.93 13.55 -12.15
CA ALA A 35 -4.58 13.29 -13.56
C ALA A 35 -3.31 12.47 -13.89
N GLU A 36 -3.58 11.37 -14.63
CA GLU A 36 -2.70 10.29 -15.10
C GLU A 36 -2.39 9.25 -14.00
N GLU A 37 -3.28 8.25 -13.89
CA GLU A 37 -3.09 7.06 -13.04
C GLU A 37 -1.92 6.21 -13.60
N ILE A 38 -0.72 6.60 -13.22
CA ILE A 38 0.52 5.88 -13.53
C ILE A 38 0.59 4.70 -12.56
N THR A 39 0.42 3.49 -13.07
CA THR A 39 0.85 2.29 -12.36
C THR A 39 2.35 2.39 -12.10
N TYR A 40 2.78 2.10 -10.89
CA TYR A 40 4.19 1.96 -10.55
C TYR A 40 4.45 0.59 -9.93
N HIS A 41 5.30 -0.21 -10.56
CA HIS A 41 5.58 -1.59 -10.14
C HIS A 41 6.74 -1.69 -9.15
N GLY A 42 7.38 -0.59 -8.75
CA GLY A 42 8.63 -0.66 -8.02
C GLY A 42 9.85 -0.72 -8.95
N SER A 43 11.03 -0.50 -8.39
CA SER A 43 12.31 -0.56 -9.09
C SER A 43 13.44 -0.86 -8.11
N ILE A 44 13.94 -2.10 -8.12
CA ILE A 44 15.09 -2.51 -7.32
C ILE A 44 16.35 -2.41 -8.18
N LYS A 45 17.29 -1.57 -7.75
CA LYS A 45 18.52 -1.27 -8.50
C LYS A 45 19.69 -2.05 -7.91
N PRO A 46 20.50 -2.77 -8.70
CA PRO A 46 21.60 -3.56 -8.19
C PRO A 46 22.62 -2.79 -7.34
N GLU A 47 22.94 -1.57 -7.76
CA GLU A 47 24.00 -0.74 -7.15
C GLU A 47 23.49 0.22 -6.06
N ALA A 48 22.19 0.22 -5.77
CA ALA A 48 21.64 1.11 -4.75
C ALA A 48 21.99 0.61 -3.34
N GLY A 49 22.48 1.51 -2.48
CA GLY A 49 22.69 1.21 -1.06
C GLY A 49 21.44 1.34 -0.19
N VAL A 50 20.33 1.84 -0.76
CA VAL A 50 19.10 2.20 -0.06
C VAL A 50 17.88 1.75 -0.86
N CYS A 51 16.83 1.33 -0.16
CA CYS A 51 15.51 1.05 -0.73
C CYS A 51 14.39 1.76 0.03
N TRP A 52 13.54 2.49 -0.70
CA TRP A 52 12.33 3.10 -0.16
C TRP A 52 11.17 2.11 -0.18
N VAL A 53 10.85 1.57 1.00
CA VAL A 53 9.89 0.47 1.15
C VAL A 53 8.50 0.94 1.58
N SER A 54 8.35 2.18 2.03
CA SER A 54 7.03 2.72 2.33
C SER A 54 7.00 4.23 2.13
N PHE A 55 6.01 4.72 1.38
CA PHE A 55 5.85 6.14 1.10
C PHE A 55 4.37 6.59 1.20
N PRO A 56 4.09 7.73 1.85
CA PRO A 56 2.73 8.22 1.98
C PRO A 56 2.20 8.76 0.65
N GLY A 57 1.21 8.07 0.08
CA GLY A 57 0.49 8.51 -1.14
C GLY A 57 -0.22 9.86 -1.02
N LYS A 58 -0.20 10.52 0.14
CA LYS A 58 -0.72 11.88 0.30
C LYS A 58 0.25 12.99 -0.14
N PHE A 59 1.45 12.67 -0.64
CA PHE A 59 2.43 13.68 -1.03
C PHE A 59 2.86 13.50 -2.50
N LYS A 60 2.11 14.07 -3.44
CA LYS A 60 2.34 13.87 -4.88
C LYS A 60 3.75 14.26 -5.31
N SER A 61 4.17 15.46 -4.94
CA SER A 61 5.48 16.00 -5.33
C SER A 61 6.64 15.17 -4.77
N GLY A 62 6.48 14.62 -3.55
CA GLY A 62 7.46 13.72 -2.96
C GLY A 62 7.50 12.38 -3.69
N TRP A 63 6.34 11.84 -4.03
CA TRP A 63 6.22 10.61 -4.81
C TRP A 63 6.84 10.76 -6.22
N ASP A 64 6.45 11.79 -6.96
CA ASP A 64 6.97 12.08 -8.30
C ASP A 64 8.51 12.21 -8.31
N ALA A 65 9.08 12.84 -7.27
CA ALA A 65 10.53 12.96 -7.11
C ALA A 65 11.21 11.61 -6.78
N LEU A 66 10.54 10.77 -5.97
CA LEU A 66 11.04 9.45 -5.58
C LEU A 66 11.10 8.48 -6.77
N VAL A 67 10.06 8.48 -7.61
CA VAL A 67 9.95 7.55 -8.75
C VAL A 67 10.57 8.07 -10.05
N ALA A 68 11.16 9.27 -10.03
CA ALA A 68 11.85 9.82 -11.18
C ALA A 68 13.03 8.92 -11.60
N GLU A 69 13.19 8.68 -12.91
CA GLU A 69 14.19 7.74 -13.47
C GLU A 69 15.63 7.97 -12.99
N ARG A 70 15.97 9.21 -12.62
CA ARG A 70 17.30 9.63 -12.18
C ARG A 70 17.56 9.44 -10.68
N HIS A 71 16.60 8.95 -9.92
CA HIS A 71 16.78 8.70 -8.50
C HIS A 71 17.78 7.54 -8.29
N GLY A 72 18.80 7.70 -7.44
CA GLY A 72 19.87 6.70 -7.27
C GLY A 72 19.47 5.49 -6.43
N ASP A 73 18.42 5.60 -5.62
CA ASP A 73 17.99 4.54 -4.70
C ASP A 73 16.96 3.59 -5.37
N SER A 74 16.80 2.40 -4.78
CA SER A 74 15.69 1.50 -5.08
C SER A 74 14.38 2.00 -4.47
N VAL A 75 13.25 1.57 -5.03
CA VAL A 75 11.91 1.84 -4.51
C VAL A 75 11.09 0.55 -4.59
N ALA A 76 10.76 -0.05 -3.45
CA ALA A 76 9.88 -1.23 -3.39
C ALA A 76 8.40 -0.86 -3.35
N CYS A 77 8.07 0.40 -3.07
CA CYS A 77 6.69 0.89 -3.07
C CYS A 77 6.01 0.62 -4.42
N VAL A 78 4.78 0.11 -4.39
CA VAL A 78 3.99 -0.16 -5.60
C VAL A 78 2.68 0.62 -5.59
N PHE A 79 2.17 0.92 -6.78
CA PHE A 79 0.86 1.53 -6.97
C PHE A 79 0.18 0.89 -8.18
N LEU A 80 -0.70 -0.09 -7.94
CA LEU A 80 -1.32 -0.90 -8.98
C LEU A 80 -2.71 -0.36 -9.33
N CYS A 81 -2.80 0.45 -10.39
CA CYS A 81 -4.03 1.16 -10.74
C CYS A 81 -4.89 0.49 -11.81
N LYS A 82 -4.41 -0.57 -12.46
CA LYS A 82 -5.11 -1.26 -13.54
C LYS A 82 -5.35 -2.71 -13.21
N ALA A 83 -6.42 -3.28 -13.78
CA ALA A 83 -6.73 -4.70 -13.63
C ALA A 83 -5.57 -5.59 -14.12
N SER A 84 -4.91 -5.21 -15.23
CA SER A 84 -3.75 -5.91 -15.77
C SER A 84 -2.54 -5.93 -14.84
N ASP A 85 -2.45 -4.95 -13.95
CA ASP A 85 -1.35 -4.79 -13.01
C ASP A 85 -1.65 -5.43 -11.65
N GLY A 86 -2.88 -5.88 -11.40
CA GLY A 86 -3.27 -6.53 -10.15
C GLY A 86 -4.33 -5.80 -9.33
N LEU A 87 -4.91 -4.69 -9.82
CA LEU A 87 -6.02 -4.03 -9.14
C LEU A 87 -7.22 -4.99 -9.01
N GLY A 88 -7.75 -5.10 -7.79
CA GLY A 88 -8.86 -6.00 -7.45
C GLY A 88 -8.48 -7.47 -7.32
N GLN A 89 -7.19 -7.81 -7.47
CA GLN A 89 -6.73 -9.19 -7.37
C GLN A 89 -6.31 -9.53 -5.94
N HIS A 90 -6.64 -10.76 -5.54
CA HIS A 90 -6.40 -11.27 -4.20
C HIS A 90 -5.44 -12.45 -4.27
N GLU A 91 -4.36 -12.37 -3.49
CA GLU A 91 -3.36 -13.43 -3.39
C GLU A 91 -3.58 -14.23 -2.11
N LYS A 92 -3.46 -15.55 -2.22
CA LYS A 92 -3.64 -16.47 -1.09
C LYS A 92 -2.58 -16.20 -0.03
N ASP A 93 -3.00 -16.06 1.22
CA ASP A 93 -2.06 -15.98 2.34
C ASP A 93 -1.60 -17.40 2.70
N PRO A 94 -0.30 -17.72 2.58
CA PRO A 94 0.22 -19.04 2.91
C PRO A 94 0.08 -19.37 4.40
N GLU A 95 -0.09 -18.37 5.26
CA GLU A 95 -0.33 -18.55 6.70
C GLU A 95 -1.82 -18.65 7.06
N SER A 96 -2.73 -18.52 6.09
CA SER A 96 -4.16 -18.66 6.35
C SER A 96 -4.57 -20.13 6.44
N GLU A 97 -5.10 -20.52 7.60
CA GLU A 97 -5.67 -21.86 7.83
C GLU A 97 -6.86 -22.16 6.90
N ASP A 98 -7.71 -21.16 6.65
CA ASP A 98 -8.90 -21.27 5.81
C ASP A 98 -8.62 -20.99 4.32
N GLY A 99 -7.36 -20.77 3.95
CA GLY A 99 -6.95 -20.42 2.58
C GLY A 99 -7.45 -19.07 2.09
N CYS A 100 -7.75 -18.14 3.00
CA CYS A 100 -8.12 -16.78 2.68
C CYS A 100 -6.95 -16.01 2.03
N CYS A 101 -7.28 -14.90 1.36
CA CYS A 101 -6.26 -13.98 0.86
C CYS A 101 -5.60 -13.18 2.00
N TYR A 102 -4.60 -12.36 1.71
CA TYR A 102 -3.92 -11.52 2.71
C TYR A 102 -4.80 -10.45 3.39
N CYS A 103 -5.96 -10.08 2.82
CA CYS A 103 -6.77 -8.97 3.34
C CYS A 103 -7.07 -9.06 4.86
N PRO A 104 -7.52 -10.19 5.43
CA PRO A 104 -7.78 -10.30 6.86
C PRO A 104 -6.52 -10.09 7.71
N ARG A 105 -5.34 -10.49 7.21
CA ARG A 105 -4.06 -10.32 7.91
C ARG A 105 -3.58 -8.87 7.88
N ILE A 106 -3.54 -8.25 6.70
CA ILE A 106 -2.94 -6.93 6.53
C ILE A 106 -3.90 -5.76 6.81
N TYR A 107 -5.21 -5.99 6.67
CA TYR A 107 -6.23 -4.97 6.88
C TYR A 107 -7.24 -5.30 7.98
N GLY A 108 -7.40 -6.56 8.35
CA GLY A 108 -8.46 -6.95 9.28
C GLY A 108 -9.86 -6.89 8.71
N GLU A 109 -10.84 -6.73 9.59
CA GLU A 109 -12.24 -6.59 9.22
C GLU A 109 -12.63 -5.13 9.13
N ARG A 110 -13.12 -4.68 7.98
CA ARG A 110 -13.62 -3.32 7.78
C ARG A 110 -14.94 -3.34 7.03
N ASP A 111 -15.69 -2.25 7.09
CA ASP A 111 -16.93 -2.10 6.33
C ASP A 111 -16.67 -1.93 4.83
N PHE A 112 -17.73 -2.12 4.04
CA PHE A 112 -17.69 -2.01 2.58
C PHE A 112 -17.27 -0.62 2.08
N LYS A 113 -17.50 0.44 2.88
CA LYS A 113 -17.11 1.82 2.54
C LYS A 113 -15.61 1.99 2.65
N THR A 114 -15.03 1.53 3.75
CA THR A 114 -13.61 1.54 4.03
C THR A 114 -12.86 0.64 3.06
N PHE A 115 -13.44 -0.51 2.71
CA PHE A 115 -12.90 -1.44 1.71
C PHE A 115 -13.17 -1.05 0.26
N GLY A 116 -13.69 0.16 0.00
CA GLY A 116 -13.65 0.74 -1.33
C GLY A 116 -14.70 0.20 -2.30
N TYR A 117 -15.72 -0.51 -1.84
CA TYR A 117 -16.85 -0.96 -2.69
C TYR A 117 -17.75 0.20 -3.12
N LEU A 118 -17.56 1.39 -2.56
CA LEU A 118 -18.21 2.63 -3.00
C LEU A 118 -17.19 3.62 -3.55
N HIS A 119 -17.18 3.76 -4.87
CA HIS A 119 -16.38 4.75 -5.56
C HIS A 119 -17.12 6.08 -5.70
N ASN A 120 -16.89 6.97 -4.73
CA ASN A 120 -17.55 8.27 -4.65
C ASN A 120 -16.85 9.33 -5.51
N ILE A 121 -17.44 9.67 -6.65
CA ILE A 121 -16.97 10.68 -7.57
C ILE A 121 -17.49 12.05 -7.15
N LYS A 122 -16.59 12.91 -6.70
CA LYS A 122 -16.91 14.28 -6.25
C LYS A 122 -17.26 15.26 -7.38
N LYS A 123 -17.00 14.86 -8.63
CA LYS A 123 -17.29 15.62 -9.83
C LYS A 123 -18.67 15.21 -10.35
N GLU A 124 -19.47 16.18 -10.79
CA GLU A 124 -20.76 15.88 -11.41
C GLU A 124 -20.55 15.09 -12.70
N ARG A 125 -21.42 14.13 -12.98
CA ARG A 125 -21.29 13.26 -14.16
C ARG A 125 -21.25 14.04 -15.45
N ALA A 126 -22.11 15.05 -15.58
CA ALA A 126 -22.18 15.92 -16.76
C ALA A 126 -20.92 16.78 -16.98
N LYS A 127 -20.06 16.92 -15.96
CA LYS A 127 -18.79 17.66 -16.05
C LYS A 127 -17.61 16.74 -16.40
N CYS A 128 -17.80 15.43 -16.40
CA CYS A 128 -16.77 14.48 -16.79
C CYS A 128 -16.70 14.34 -18.32
N THR A 129 -15.49 14.24 -18.85
CA THR A 129 -15.26 13.80 -20.22
C THR A 129 -15.58 12.31 -20.36
N GLU A 130 -15.86 11.85 -21.58
CA GLU A 130 -16.08 10.42 -21.86
C GLU A 130 -14.91 9.57 -21.34
N LYS A 131 -13.67 10.00 -21.63
CA LYS A 131 -12.46 9.33 -21.14
C LYS A 131 -12.40 9.24 -19.61
N GLU A 132 -12.77 10.29 -18.88
CA GLU A 132 -12.81 10.25 -17.41
C GLU A 132 -13.88 9.27 -16.92
N ILE A 133 -15.05 9.22 -17.56
CA ILE A 133 -16.12 8.28 -17.22
C ILE A 133 -15.67 6.84 -17.45
N ASP A 134 -15.06 6.56 -18.61
CA ASP A 134 -14.54 5.23 -18.95
C ASP A 134 -13.51 4.77 -17.93
N MET A 135 -12.55 5.63 -17.57
CA MET A 135 -11.55 5.31 -16.55
C MET A 135 -12.18 5.04 -15.17
N ILE A 136 -13.18 5.82 -14.77
CA ILE A 136 -13.92 5.60 -13.52
C ILE A 136 -14.57 4.22 -13.49
N TYR A 137 -15.24 3.83 -14.58
CA TYR A 137 -15.93 2.54 -14.66
C TYR A 137 -14.97 1.38 -14.87
N GLU A 138 -13.87 1.54 -15.60
CA GLU A 138 -12.82 0.52 -15.73
C GLU A 138 -12.24 0.17 -14.35
N LYS A 139 -11.90 1.20 -13.57
CA LYS A 139 -11.40 1.03 -12.19
C LYS A 139 -12.43 0.38 -11.28
N ALA A 140 -13.67 0.85 -11.30
CA ALA A 140 -14.74 0.28 -10.49
C ALA A 140 -15.04 -1.17 -10.86
N THR A 141 -14.96 -1.51 -12.15
CA THR A 141 -15.10 -2.89 -12.65
C THR A 141 -13.97 -3.77 -12.12
N ALA A 142 -12.72 -3.31 -12.22
CA ALA A 142 -11.57 -4.03 -11.69
C ALA A 142 -11.71 -4.32 -10.18
N MET A 143 -12.27 -3.37 -9.43
CA MET A 143 -12.47 -3.47 -7.98
C MET A 143 -13.77 -4.18 -7.57
N ASN A 144 -14.63 -4.56 -8.54
CA ASN A 144 -16.00 -5.00 -8.27
C ASN A 144 -16.77 -4.05 -7.31
N ALA A 145 -16.74 -2.76 -7.63
CA ALA A 145 -17.26 -1.68 -6.79
C ALA A 145 -18.38 -0.88 -7.49
N ALA A 146 -19.30 -0.34 -6.71
CA ALA A 146 -20.34 0.55 -7.22
C ALA A 146 -19.83 2.00 -7.32
N VAL A 147 -20.19 2.67 -8.42
CA VAL A 147 -19.86 4.09 -8.65
C VAL A 147 -21.03 4.97 -8.23
N ILE A 148 -20.73 6.04 -7.50
CA ILE A 148 -21.69 7.10 -7.14
C ILE A 148 -21.11 8.44 -7.56
N PHE A 149 -21.86 9.22 -8.34
CA PHE A 149 -21.54 10.61 -8.64
C PHE A 149 -22.19 11.56 -7.62
N VAL A 150 -21.57 12.74 -7.44
CA VAL A 150 -22.05 13.75 -6.49
C VAL A 150 -23.48 14.21 -6.81
N ASP A 151 -23.86 14.24 -8.09
CA ASP A 151 -25.17 14.64 -8.61
C ASP A 151 -26.19 13.50 -8.69
N ASP A 152 -25.83 12.26 -8.31
CA ASP A 152 -26.80 11.17 -8.25
C ASP A 152 -27.92 11.48 -7.24
N SER A 153 -29.15 11.09 -7.60
CA SER A 153 -30.31 11.27 -6.73
C SER A 153 -30.16 10.46 -5.42
N PRO A 154 -30.80 10.88 -4.32
CA PRO A 154 -30.76 10.13 -3.06
C PRO A 154 -31.23 8.68 -3.19
N GLU A 155 -32.14 8.38 -4.12
CA GLU A 155 -32.61 7.03 -4.39
C GLU A 155 -31.55 6.18 -5.08
N VAL A 156 -30.91 6.71 -6.13
CA VAL A 156 -29.81 6.05 -6.83
C VAL A 156 -28.66 5.78 -5.87
N LYS A 157 -28.29 6.76 -5.04
CA LYS A 157 -27.26 6.61 -3.99
C LYS A 157 -27.58 5.46 -3.06
N ARG A 158 -28.79 5.40 -2.49
CA ARG A 158 -29.21 4.29 -1.61
C ARG A 158 -29.16 2.93 -2.31
N GLN A 159 -29.56 2.86 -3.57
CA GLN A 159 -29.50 1.62 -4.34
C GLN A 159 -28.05 1.15 -4.54
N LYS A 160 -27.15 2.07 -4.89
CA LYS A 160 -25.72 1.80 -5.07
C LYS A 160 -25.02 1.43 -3.76
N GLU A 161 -25.42 2.02 -2.63
CA GLU A 161 -24.93 1.61 -1.31
C GLU A 161 -25.31 0.17 -0.97
N LYS A 162 -26.55 -0.26 -1.26
CA LYS A 162 -26.99 -1.65 -1.07
C LYS A 162 -26.25 -2.62 -1.99
N GLU A 163 -26.07 -2.23 -3.25
CA GLU A 163 -25.28 -3.00 -4.23
C GLU A 163 -23.83 -3.20 -3.71
N ALA A 164 -23.18 -2.12 -3.27
CA ALA A 164 -21.82 -2.20 -2.73
C ALA A 164 -21.71 -3.08 -1.47
N GLU A 165 -22.69 -3.02 -0.57
CA GLU A 165 -22.72 -3.89 0.61
C GLU A 165 -22.90 -5.36 0.23
N GLN A 166 -23.71 -5.65 -0.78
CA GLN A 166 -23.89 -7.01 -1.30
C GLN A 166 -22.58 -7.52 -1.94
N LEU A 167 -21.95 -6.73 -2.81
CA LEU A 167 -20.67 -7.07 -3.44
C LEU A 167 -19.59 -7.36 -2.38
N TYR A 168 -19.52 -6.56 -1.32
CA TYR A 168 -18.62 -6.79 -0.20
C TYR A 168 -18.86 -8.14 0.50
N ARG A 169 -20.12 -8.55 0.67
CA ARG A 169 -20.44 -9.85 1.26
C ARG A 169 -20.07 -10.99 0.33
N ASP A 170 -20.36 -10.85 -0.97
CA ASP A 170 -20.10 -11.86 -1.99
C ASP A 170 -18.59 -12.08 -2.21
N CYS A 171 -17.78 -11.03 -2.07
CA CYS A 171 -16.31 -11.09 -2.14
C CYS A 171 -15.64 -11.51 -0.81
N GLY A 172 -16.39 -12.10 0.12
CA GLY A 172 -15.83 -12.61 1.38
C GLY A 172 -15.31 -11.51 2.31
N LYS A 173 -15.88 -10.30 2.23
CA LYS A 173 -15.53 -9.14 3.06
C LYS A 173 -14.09 -8.67 2.95
N THR A 174 -13.49 -8.83 1.77
CA THR A 174 -12.10 -8.43 1.50
C THR A 174 -12.03 -7.04 0.86
N ALA A 175 -10.85 -6.40 0.82
CA ALA A 175 -10.71 -5.06 0.26
C ALA A 175 -10.92 -5.05 -1.26
N ALA A 176 -11.79 -4.18 -1.78
CA ALA A 176 -12.17 -4.13 -3.20
C ALA A 176 -10.98 -3.87 -4.15
N TRP A 177 -9.94 -3.18 -3.67
CA TRP A 177 -8.72 -2.94 -4.47
C TRP A 177 -7.77 -4.15 -4.51
N GLY A 178 -8.06 -5.23 -3.79
CA GLY A 178 -7.22 -6.42 -3.75
C GLY A 178 -6.05 -6.33 -2.77
N CYS A 179 -5.34 -7.46 -2.63
CA CYS A 179 -4.12 -7.55 -1.84
C CYS A 179 -2.89 -8.00 -2.65
N ARG A 180 -3.01 -8.16 -3.97
CA ARG A 180 -1.87 -8.52 -4.83
C ARG A 180 -0.71 -7.53 -4.73
N TRP A 181 -1.01 -6.25 -4.54
CA TRP A 181 0.01 -5.21 -4.33
C TRP A 181 0.96 -5.55 -3.17
N TYR A 182 0.46 -6.20 -2.12
CA TYR A 182 1.25 -6.54 -0.94
C TYR A 182 2.29 -7.62 -1.26
N VAL A 183 1.92 -8.61 -2.09
CA VAL A 183 2.84 -9.67 -2.52
C VAL A 183 3.95 -9.09 -3.39
N VAL A 184 3.60 -8.28 -4.39
CA VAL A 184 4.60 -7.63 -5.28
C VAL A 184 5.52 -6.72 -4.46
N TRP A 185 4.96 -5.94 -3.53
CA TRP A 185 5.75 -5.13 -2.60
C TRP A 185 6.71 -5.98 -1.77
N LEU A 186 6.23 -7.09 -1.19
CA LEU A 186 7.04 -7.96 -0.34
C LEU A 186 8.19 -8.59 -1.13
N GLU A 187 7.94 -9.06 -2.36
CA GLU A 187 8.96 -9.58 -3.26
C GLU A 187 10.08 -8.53 -3.52
N HIS A 188 9.71 -7.27 -3.73
CA HIS A 188 10.68 -6.19 -3.91
C HIS A 188 11.46 -5.84 -2.63
N VAL A 189 10.80 -5.92 -1.47
CA VAL A 189 11.48 -5.77 -0.17
C VAL A 189 12.48 -6.90 0.03
N GLU A 190 12.09 -8.14 -0.22
CA GLU A 190 12.96 -9.31 -0.11
C GLU A 190 14.17 -9.19 -1.05
N GLU A 191 13.97 -8.75 -2.28
CA GLU A 191 15.07 -8.49 -3.22
C GLU A 191 16.01 -7.39 -2.70
N ALA A 192 15.47 -6.29 -2.16
CA ALA A 192 16.28 -5.23 -1.57
C ALA A 192 17.10 -5.72 -0.37
N VAL A 193 16.52 -6.57 0.48
CA VAL A 193 17.22 -7.21 1.62
C VAL A 193 18.33 -8.14 1.13
N GLN A 194 18.06 -8.99 0.13
CA GLN A 194 19.07 -9.87 -0.47
C GLN A 194 20.26 -9.08 -1.04
N ARG A 195 19.99 -7.89 -1.56
CA ARG A 195 21.00 -6.93 -2.06
C ARG A 195 21.66 -6.09 -0.97
N LYS A 196 21.35 -6.34 0.32
CA LYS A 196 21.89 -5.61 1.48
C LYS A 196 21.61 -4.11 1.45
N GLN A 197 20.47 -3.73 0.88
CA GLN A 197 20.04 -2.34 0.82
C GLN A 197 19.43 -1.93 2.16
N ARG A 198 19.72 -0.71 2.58
CA ARG A 198 19.12 -0.13 3.78
C ARG A 198 17.68 0.28 3.51
N LEU A 199 16.73 -0.29 4.25
CA LEU A 199 15.31 -0.03 4.06
C LEU A 199 14.90 1.30 4.72
N LYS A 200 14.14 2.12 3.99
CA LYS A 200 13.61 3.42 4.43
C LYS A 200 12.10 3.48 4.37
N VAL A 201 11.51 4.01 5.43
CA VAL A 201 10.08 4.30 5.57
C VAL A 201 9.89 5.80 5.73
N VAL A 202 8.87 6.37 5.06
CA VAL A 202 8.48 7.77 5.21
C VAL A 202 7.21 7.92 6.04
N PHE A 203 7.32 8.68 7.12
CA PHE A 203 6.21 9.05 7.99
C PHE A 203 5.62 10.42 7.63
N PHE A 204 4.48 10.74 8.22
CA PHE A 204 3.91 12.07 8.20
C PHE A 204 4.82 13.06 8.95
N PRO A 205 4.79 14.37 8.56
CA PRO A 205 5.64 15.37 9.18
C PRO A 205 5.52 15.39 10.70
N ASN A 206 6.65 15.26 11.39
CA ASN A 206 6.74 15.23 12.86
C ASN A 206 6.04 14.04 13.55
N GLU A 207 5.84 12.94 12.83
CA GLU A 207 5.16 11.73 13.32
C GLU A 207 5.97 10.44 13.10
N VAL A 208 7.30 10.55 13.07
CA VAL A 208 8.21 9.41 13.07
C VAL A 208 7.90 8.47 14.24
N ASP A 209 7.88 7.17 13.96
CA ASP A 209 7.56 6.08 14.90
C ASP A 209 6.16 6.13 15.53
N LYS A 210 5.32 7.09 15.13
CA LYS A 210 3.90 7.12 15.52
C LYS A 210 3.09 6.24 14.58
N GLY A 211 1.91 5.84 15.04
CA GLY A 211 0.96 5.07 14.23
C GLY A 211 1.38 3.64 13.93
N PHE A 212 2.45 3.14 14.58
CA PHE A 212 2.85 1.75 14.50
C PHE A 212 1.76 0.83 15.06
N VAL A 213 1.52 -0.27 14.36
CA VAL A 213 0.59 -1.32 14.77
C VAL A 213 1.31 -2.66 14.56
N PRO A 214 1.49 -3.48 15.60
CA PRO A 214 2.02 -4.84 15.44
C PRO A 214 1.17 -5.68 14.49
N MET A 215 1.79 -6.62 13.77
CA MET A 215 1.08 -7.48 12.79
C MET A 215 -0.16 -8.16 13.37
N LYS A 216 -0.07 -8.66 14.61
CA LYS A 216 -1.18 -9.29 15.35
C LYS A 216 -2.36 -8.36 15.65
N ASP A 217 -2.12 -7.05 15.70
CA ASP A 217 -3.10 -6.03 16.11
C ASP A 217 -3.72 -5.33 14.89
N LEU A 218 -3.19 -5.53 13.66
CA LEU A 218 -3.73 -4.94 12.43
C LEU A 218 -5.22 -5.27 12.23
N ARG A 219 -5.64 -6.47 12.68
CA ARG A 219 -7.02 -6.93 12.53
C ARG A 219 -8.03 -5.97 13.15
N THR A 220 -7.71 -5.43 14.33
CA THR A 220 -8.63 -4.64 15.15
C THR A 220 -8.29 -3.15 15.21
N ALA A 221 -7.06 -2.77 14.86
CA ALA A 221 -6.60 -1.38 14.92
C ALA A 221 -7.28 -0.48 13.86
N ASN A 222 -7.45 0.81 14.18
CA ASN A 222 -7.84 1.79 13.17
C ASN A 222 -6.64 2.18 12.29
N LEU A 223 -6.52 1.55 11.11
CA LEU A 223 -5.39 1.79 10.21
C LEU A 223 -5.44 3.17 9.55
N TRP A 224 -6.62 3.77 9.40
CA TRP A 224 -6.84 5.08 8.77
C TRP A 224 -7.12 6.20 9.77
N ASP A 225 -6.51 6.14 10.96
CA ASP A 225 -6.61 7.17 12.01
C ASP A 225 -5.88 8.50 11.66
N GLY A 226 -5.10 8.52 10.59
CA GLY A 226 -4.35 9.69 10.15
C GLY A 226 -3.07 9.95 10.94
N VAL A 227 -2.60 8.98 11.75
CA VAL A 227 -1.42 9.11 12.61
C VAL A 227 -0.24 8.31 12.05
N GLY A 228 0.91 8.95 11.94
CA GLY A 228 2.19 8.36 11.57
C GLY A 228 2.33 8.10 10.08
N CYS A 229 1.42 7.34 9.50
CA CYS A 229 1.46 6.92 8.10
C CYS A 229 0.05 6.51 7.61
N GLY A 230 -0.08 6.21 6.31
CA GLY A 230 -1.34 5.75 5.72
C GLY A 230 -1.70 4.31 6.11
N GLY A 231 -2.96 3.91 5.87
CA GLY A 231 -3.45 2.57 6.25
C GLY A 231 -2.63 1.41 5.68
N SER A 232 -2.31 1.42 4.38
CA SER A 232 -1.43 0.41 3.78
C SER A 232 0.01 0.49 4.30
N GLN A 233 0.50 1.68 4.63
CA GLN A 233 1.86 1.81 5.19
C GLN A 233 1.99 1.15 6.56
N LYS A 234 0.93 1.16 7.37
CA LYS A 234 0.95 0.49 8.67
C LYS A 234 1.18 -1.02 8.53
N CYS A 235 0.59 -1.68 7.52
CA CYS A 235 0.86 -3.10 7.31
C CYS A 235 2.24 -3.36 6.70
N GLU A 236 2.73 -2.48 5.81
CA GLU A 236 4.13 -2.54 5.32
C GLU A 236 5.11 -2.50 6.51
N ILE A 237 4.98 -1.52 7.40
CA ILE A 237 5.86 -1.35 8.58
C ILE A 237 5.71 -2.52 9.55
N ALA A 238 4.49 -3.02 9.77
CA ALA A 238 4.22 -4.16 10.63
C ALA A 238 4.87 -5.45 10.14
N THR A 239 5.09 -5.58 8.83
CA THR A 239 5.73 -6.75 8.21
C THR A 239 7.25 -6.73 8.38
N LEU A 240 7.83 -5.53 8.47
CA LEU A 240 9.28 -5.32 8.57
C LEU A 240 9.82 -5.41 10.01
N LYS A 241 8.95 -5.60 11.00
CA LYS A 241 9.30 -5.64 12.43
C LYS A 241 8.87 -6.95 13.05
#